data_AF-A0A6B2LH40-F1
#
_entry.id   AF-A0A6B2LH40-F1
#
_cell.length_a   1.000
_cell.length_b   1.000
_cell.length_c   1.000
_cell.angle_alpha   90.00
_cell.angle_beta   90.00
_cell.angle_gamma   90.00
#
_symmetry.space_group_name_H-M   'P 1'
#
loop_
_entity.id
_entity.type
_entity.pdbx_description
1 polymer ?
#
loop_
_entity_poly.entity_id
_entity_poly.type
_entity_poly.pdbx_seq_one_letter_code
_entity_poly.pdbx_strand_id
1 'polypeptide(L)'
;MISRVNGAKSKQEELEIVNQVTAKLRNKFKANQEEIQFTPLIKVLYLYILGYPCPWANLECLMLLSQSSFAAKRIAYIVYGALFDENHEMTLLSYNSIQADLHDSRPHVVSLALQSIANTVGAEYLRMVLPRVLHFIEKRKAPPIIRARAFACGLKMVRMLPEFSDVVMKAIGRYLNDSSSNSILNNVISIYLQIAVSEDGKWIKPLQESQTIKINWSCWSS
;
A
#
# COMPACT_ATOMS: atom_id res chain seq x y z
N MET A 1 -23.51 -2.42 -15.57
CA MET A 1 -23.79 -2.42 -14.11
C MET A 1 -23.80 -0.98 -13.63
N ILE A 2 -22.69 -0.26 -13.73
CA ILE A 2 -22.58 1.17 -13.36
C ILE A 2 -23.70 1.99 -13.99
N SER A 3 -23.93 1.87 -15.30
CA SER A 3 -25.04 2.55 -15.99
C SER A 3 -26.44 2.15 -15.50
N ARG A 4 -26.63 0.92 -15.03
CA ARG A 4 -27.92 0.43 -14.51
C ARG A 4 -28.19 0.96 -13.11
N VAL A 5 -27.16 1.00 -12.26
CA VAL A 5 -27.27 1.53 -10.90
C VAL A 5 -27.44 3.05 -10.95
N ASN A 6 -26.64 3.76 -11.76
CA ASN A 6 -26.76 5.20 -11.94
C ASN A 6 -28.08 5.64 -12.63
N GLY A 7 -28.76 4.72 -13.32
CA GLY A 7 -30.04 4.97 -13.97
C GLY A 7 -31.26 4.71 -13.08
N ALA A 8 -31.07 4.28 -11.83
CA ALA A 8 -32.16 4.05 -10.89
C ALA A 8 -32.84 5.38 -10.54
N LYS A 9 -34.17 5.41 -10.64
CA LYS A 9 -34.97 6.63 -10.36
C LYS A 9 -35.33 6.76 -8.88
N SER A 10 -35.22 5.66 -8.13
CA SER A 10 -35.48 5.61 -6.69
C SER A 10 -34.45 4.75 -5.97
N LYS A 11 -34.28 5.02 -4.67
CA LYS A 11 -33.40 4.22 -3.80
C LYS A 11 -33.84 2.75 -3.71
N GLN A 12 -35.14 2.49 -3.81
CA GLN A 12 -35.68 1.13 -3.78
C GLN A 12 -35.32 0.35 -5.05
N GLU A 13 -35.44 0.99 -6.22
CA GLU A 13 -35.02 0.41 -7.50
C GLU A 13 -33.50 0.13 -7.52
N GLU A 14 -32.70 1.03 -6.95
CA GLU A 14 -31.25 0.84 -6.79
C GLU A 14 -30.95 -0.43 -5.96
N LEU A 15 -31.62 -0.59 -4.81
CA LEU A 15 -31.48 -1.74 -3.94
C LEU A 15 -31.86 -3.05 -4.64
N GLU A 16 -32.93 -3.06 -5.43
CA GLU A 16 -33.34 -4.24 -6.21
C GLU A 16 -32.27 -4.64 -7.22
N ILE A 17 -31.70 -3.65 -7.94
CA ILE A 17 -30.62 -3.90 -8.90
C ILE A 17 -29.37 -4.43 -8.19
N VAL A 18 -28.99 -3.83 -7.06
CA VAL A 18 -27.84 -4.26 -6.24
C VAL A 18 -28.02 -5.70 -5.76
N ASN A 19 -29.21 -6.07 -5.28
CA ASN A 19 -29.53 -7.42 -4.83
C ASN A 19 -29.45 -8.43 -5.98
N GLN A 20 -30.01 -8.09 -7.16
CA GLN A 20 -29.90 -8.95 -8.34
C GLN A 20 -28.44 -9.17 -8.78
N VAL A 21 -27.61 -8.11 -8.75
CA VAL A 21 -26.20 -8.22 -9.12
C VAL A 21 -25.42 -9.03 -8.08
N THR A 22 -25.68 -8.79 -6.80
CA THR A 22 -25.06 -9.53 -5.69
C THR A 22 -25.36 -11.02 -5.78
N ALA A 23 -26.61 -11.40 -6.05
CA ALA A 23 -27.00 -12.80 -6.26
C ALA A 23 -26.24 -13.43 -7.44
N LYS A 24 -26.14 -12.73 -8.58
CA LYS A 24 -25.37 -13.20 -9.75
C LYS A 24 -23.89 -13.36 -9.45
N LEU A 25 -23.28 -12.43 -8.72
CA LEU A 25 -21.87 -12.49 -8.34
C LEU A 25 -21.59 -13.66 -7.40
N ARG A 26 -22.42 -13.87 -6.37
CA ARG A 26 -22.31 -15.01 -5.46
C ARG A 26 -22.41 -16.34 -6.18
N ASN A 27 -23.36 -16.48 -7.11
CA ASN A 27 -23.49 -17.69 -7.91
C ASN A 27 -22.28 -17.92 -8.81
N LYS A 28 -21.68 -16.84 -9.35
CA LYS A 28 -20.46 -16.93 -10.16
C LYS A 28 -19.25 -17.39 -9.34
N PHE A 29 -19.09 -16.89 -8.12
CA PHE A 29 -17.99 -17.30 -7.23
C PHE A 29 -18.13 -18.77 -6.79
N LYS A 30 -19.36 -19.25 -6.57
CA LYS A 30 -19.61 -20.67 -6.28
C LYS A 30 -19.30 -21.62 -7.44
N ALA A 31 -19.24 -21.12 -8.67
CA ALA A 31 -19.13 -21.96 -9.86
C ALA A 31 -17.71 -22.52 -10.11
N ASN A 32 -16.76 -22.38 -9.17
CA ASN A 32 -15.39 -22.92 -9.20
C ASN A 32 -14.79 -22.98 -10.62
N GLN A 33 -14.63 -21.80 -11.22
CA GLN A 33 -13.96 -21.69 -12.52
C GLN A 33 -12.46 -21.85 -12.31
N GLU A 34 -11.79 -22.63 -13.17
CA GLU A 34 -10.34 -22.87 -13.11
C GLU A 34 -9.53 -21.56 -13.26
N GLU A 35 -10.10 -20.54 -13.92
CA GLU A 35 -9.47 -19.23 -14.09
C GLU A 35 -10.27 -18.14 -13.37
N ILE A 36 -9.66 -17.55 -12.33
CA ILE A 36 -10.27 -16.49 -11.55
C ILE A 36 -10.28 -15.20 -12.38
N GLN A 37 -11.47 -14.81 -12.82
CA GLN A 37 -11.68 -13.56 -13.54
C GLN A 37 -11.61 -12.37 -12.58
N PHE A 38 -10.93 -11.30 -12.96
CA PHE A 38 -10.89 -10.05 -12.18
C PHE A 38 -12.16 -9.19 -12.37
N THR A 39 -12.91 -9.37 -13.47
CA THR A 39 -14.11 -8.59 -13.80
C THR A 39 -15.22 -8.65 -12.73
N PRO A 40 -15.56 -9.82 -12.14
CA PRO A 40 -16.47 -9.90 -11.00
C PRO A 40 -16.01 -9.09 -9.79
N LEU A 41 -14.72 -9.10 -9.45
CA LEU A 41 -14.18 -8.35 -8.30
C LEU A 41 -14.20 -6.83 -8.52
N ILE A 42 -14.08 -6.36 -9.76
CA ILE A 42 -14.31 -4.93 -10.08
C ILE A 42 -15.75 -4.51 -9.75
N LYS A 43 -16.72 -5.41 -10.01
CA LYS A 43 -18.13 -5.14 -9.67
C LYS A 43 -18.34 -5.13 -8.15
N VAL A 44 -17.67 -6.00 -7.42
CA VAL A 44 -17.65 -6.00 -5.94
C VAL A 44 -17.07 -4.67 -5.42
N LEU A 45 -15.94 -4.22 -5.95
CA LEU A 45 -15.35 -2.94 -5.57
C LEU A 45 -16.31 -1.77 -5.79
N TYR A 46 -17.05 -1.78 -6.90
CA TYR A 46 -18.06 -0.76 -7.15
C TYR A 46 -19.22 -0.81 -6.13
N LEU A 47 -19.71 -2.00 -5.75
CA LEU A 47 -20.70 -2.13 -4.68
C LEU A 47 -20.18 -1.58 -3.35
N TYR A 48 -18.92 -1.87 -3.03
CA TYR A 48 -18.27 -1.36 -1.83
C TYR A 48 -18.18 0.17 -1.83
N ILE A 49 -17.80 0.79 -2.96
CA ILE A 49 -17.76 2.26 -3.10
C ILE A 49 -19.13 2.90 -2.92
N LEU A 50 -20.21 2.23 -3.34
CA LEU A 50 -21.58 2.68 -3.11
C LEU A 50 -22.04 2.52 -1.64
N GLY A 51 -21.23 1.90 -0.78
CA GLY A 51 -21.53 1.69 0.63
C GLY A 51 -22.23 0.37 0.95
N TYR A 52 -22.30 -0.57 -0.01
CA TYR A 52 -22.87 -1.90 0.24
C TYR A 52 -21.80 -2.87 0.76
N PRO A 53 -21.99 -3.51 1.92
CA PRO A 53 -21.01 -4.43 2.49
C PRO A 53 -20.92 -5.72 1.67
N CYS A 54 -19.69 -6.16 1.39
CA CYS A 54 -19.40 -7.33 0.54
C CYS A 54 -18.50 -8.39 1.22
N PRO A 55 -18.76 -8.85 2.47
CA PRO A 55 -17.89 -9.81 3.16
C PRO A 55 -17.78 -11.17 2.44
N TRP A 56 -18.82 -11.54 1.68
CA TRP A 56 -18.88 -12.76 0.87
C TRP A 56 -17.86 -12.80 -0.28
N ALA A 57 -17.19 -11.69 -0.59
CA ALA A 57 -16.18 -11.61 -1.66
C ALA A 57 -14.73 -11.63 -1.14
N ASN A 58 -14.52 -11.67 0.18
CA ASN A 58 -13.19 -11.52 0.78
C ASN A 58 -12.25 -12.67 0.40
N LEU A 59 -12.73 -13.92 0.45
CA LEU A 59 -11.94 -15.10 0.04
C LEU A 59 -11.55 -15.05 -1.44
N GLU A 60 -12.48 -14.67 -2.31
CA GLU A 60 -12.24 -14.52 -3.75
C GLU A 60 -11.18 -13.46 -4.05
N CYS A 61 -11.17 -12.36 -3.27
CA CYS A 61 -10.11 -11.35 -3.36
C CYS A 61 -8.73 -11.92 -3.01
N LEU A 62 -8.63 -12.76 -1.97
CA LEU A 62 -7.38 -13.41 -1.58
C LEU A 62 -6.91 -14.44 -2.61
N MET A 63 -7.84 -15.19 -3.21
CA MET A 63 -7.48 -16.10 -4.30
C MET A 63 -6.97 -15.35 -5.53
N LEU A 64 -7.53 -14.16 -5.84
CA LEU A 64 -7.04 -13.32 -6.93
C LEU A 64 -5.62 -12.78 -6.67
N LEU A 65 -5.24 -12.48 -5.41
CA LEU A 65 -3.87 -12.06 -5.07
C LEU A 65 -2.83 -13.12 -5.43
N SER A 66 -3.21 -14.40 -5.35
CA SER A 66 -2.33 -15.54 -5.62
C SER A 66 -2.15 -15.83 -7.11
N GLN A 67 -2.88 -15.14 -7.99
CA GLN A 67 -2.74 -15.29 -9.44
C GLN A 67 -1.40 -14.74 -9.95
N SER A 68 -0.84 -15.35 -11.00
CA SER A 68 0.46 -14.96 -11.59
C SER A 68 0.36 -13.75 -12.53
N SER A 69 -0.82 -13.53 -13.13
CA SER A 69 -1.08 -12.43 -14.08
C SER A 69 -0.96 -11.07 -13.41
N PHE A 70 -0.16 -10.18 -14.01
CA PHE A 70 0.03 -8.82 -13.49
C PHE A 70 -1.28 -8.01 -13.49
N ALA A 71 -2.12 -8.16 -14.53
CA ALA A 71 -3.40 -7.47 -14.60
C ALA A 71 -4.32 -7.91 -13.46
N ALA A 72 -4.37 -9.21 -13.17
CA ALA A 72 -5.11 -9.77 -12.05
C ALA A 72 -4.57 -9.24 -10.71
N LYS A 73 -3.25 -9.33 -10.48
CA LYS A 73 -2.62 -8.80 -9.25
C LYS A 73 -2.89 -7.31 -9.04
N ARG A 74 -2.81 -6.49 -10.10
CA ARG A 74 -3.07 -5.05 -9.99
C ARG A 74 -4.48 -4.77 -9.49
N ILE A 75 -5.48 -5.46 -10.05
CA ILE A 75 -6.87 -5.33 -9.58
C ILE A 75 -7.02 -5.91 -8.17
N ALA A 76 -6.41 -7.06 -7.89
CA ALA A 76 -6.45 -7.70 -6.57
C ALA A 76 -5.94 -6.78 -5.47
N TYR A 77 -4.79 -6.12 -5.66
CA TYR A 77 -4.24 -5.18 -4.68
C TYR A 77 -5.11 -3.93 -4.47
N ILE A 78 -5.81 -3.45 -5.50
CA ILE A 78 -6.76 -2.34 -5.37
C ILE A 78 -7.99 -2.78 -4.56
N VAL A 79 -8.56 -3.93 -4.90
CA VAL A 79 -9.73 -4.48 -4.21
C VAL A 79 -9.37 -4.82 -2.76
N TYR A 80 -8.19 -5.40 -2.54
CA TYR A 80 -7.65 -5.70 -1.22
C TYR A 80 -7.52 -4.45 -0.35
N GLY A 81 -6.93 -3.37 -0.88
CA GLY A 81 -6.82 -2.09 -0.16
C GLY A 81 -8.16 -1.40 0.12
N ALA A 82 -9.25 -1.80 -0.54
CA ALA A 82 -10.58 -1.30 -0.26
C ALA A 82 -11.34 -2.16 0.76
N LEU A 83 -11.26 -3.49 0.64
CA LEU A 83 -12.05 -4.43 1.44
C LEU A 83 -11.37 -4.84 2.76
N PHE A 84 -10.04 -4.77 2.84
CA PHE A 84 -9.28 -5.25 3.98
C PHE A 84 -8.71 -4.08 4.76
N ASP A 85 -8.84 -4.21 6.08
CA ASP A 85 -8.23 -3.34 7.06
C ASP A 85 -7.19 -4.13 7.88
N GLU A 86 -6.37 -3.44 8.66
CA GLU A 86 -5.34 -4.05 9.50
C GLU A 86 -5.91 -5.04 10.53
N ASN A 87 -7.15 -4.80 10.97
CA ASN A 87 -7.86 -5.61 11.97
C ASN A 87 -8.72 -6.73 11.35
N HIS A 88 -8.72 -6.86 10.03
CA HIS A 88 -9.56 -7.84 9.36
C HIS A 88 -9.01 -9.27 9.59
N GLU A 89 -9.89 -10.20 9.98
CA GLU A 89 -9.52 -11.57 10.41
C GLU A 89 -8.69 -12.35 9.36
N MET A 90 -8.96 -12.08 8.08
CA MET A 90 -8.29 -12.76 6.96
C MET A 90 -7.02 -12.03 6.46
N THR A 91 -6.66 -10.88 7.04
CA THR A 91 -5.47 -10.11 6.62
C THR A 91 -4.20 -10.94 6.72
N LEU A 92 -4.11 -11.83 7.72
CA LEU A 92 -2.99 -12.77 7.90
C LEU A 92 -2.81 -13.72 6.70
N LEU A 93 -3.89 -14.12 6.03
CA LEU A 93 -3.82 -15.02 4.87
C LEU A 93 -3.17 -14.33 3.66
N SER A 94 -3.31 -13.00 3.56
CA SER A 94 -2.71 -12.22 2.48
C SER A 94 -1.19 -12.11 2.60
N TYR A 95 -0.64 -12.27 3.81
CA TYR A 95 0.78 -12.06 4.11
C TYR A 95 1.66 -13.00 3.31
N ASN A 96 1.27 -14.27 3.16
CA ASN A 96 2.00 -15.24 2.35
C ASN A 96 2.09 -14.80 0.88
N SER A 97 0.96 -14.35 0.31
CA SER A 97 0.92 -13.87 -1.08
C SER A 97 1.72 -12.58 -1.27
N ILE A 98 1.64 -11.65 -0.31
CA ILE A 98 2.44 -10.40 -0.31
C ILE A 98 3.93 -10.73 -0.21
N GLN A 99 4.31 -11.65 0.66
CA GLN A 99 5.71 -12.06 0.83
C GLN A 99 6.25 -12.72 -0.44
N ALA A 100 5.46 -13.57 -1.11
CA ALA A 100 5.84 -14.13 -2.40
C ALA A 100 6.05 -13.01 -3.45
N ASP A 101 5.15 -12.03 -3.49
CA ASP A 101 5.22 -10.91 -4.44
C ASP A 101 6.41 -9.96 -4.20
N LEU A 102 6.90 -9.84 -2.96
CA LEU A 102 8.13 -9.11 -2.64
C LEU A 102 9.40 -9.80 -3.17
N HIS A 103 9.31 -11.08 -3.54
CA HIS A 103 10.40 -11.88 -4.11
C HIS A 103 10.25 -12.07 -5.64
N ASP A 104 9.19 -11.53 -6.25
CA ASP A 104 8.98 -11.60 -7.69
C ASP A 104 10.07 -10.83 -8.45
N SER A 105 10.50 -11.37 -9.59
CA SER A 105 11.50 -10.74 -10.47
C SER A 105 10.98 -9.45 -11.12
N ARG A 106 9.65 -9.30 -11.25
CA ARG A 106 9.01 -8.17 -11.92
C ARG A 106 8.91 -6.96 -10.99
N PRO A 107 9.49 -5.80 -11.35
CA PRO A 107 9.53 -4.65 -10.45
C PRO A 107 8.16 -4.05 -10.16
N HIS A 108 7.21 -4.17 -11.09
CA HIS A 108 5.85 -3.70 -10.89
C HIS A 108 5.07 -4.51 -9.86
N VAL A 109 5.33 -5.83 -9.74
CA VAL A 109 4.68 -6.69 -8.74
C VAL A 109 5.21 -6.36 -7.35
N VAL A 110 6.54 -6.26 -7.21
CA VAL A 110 7.18 -5.83 -5.97
C VAL A 110 6.66 -4.45 -5.52
N SER A 111 6.51 -3.52 -6.46
CA SER A 111 5.94 -2.19 -6.18
C SER A 111 4.50 -2.25 -5.67
N LEU A 112 3.66 -3.17 -6.17
CA LEU A 112 2.28 -3.33 -5.70
C LEU A 112 2.26 -3.89 -4.28
N ALA A 113 3.08 -4.91 -4.01
CA ALA A 113 3.22 -5.48 -2.67
C ALA A 113 3.68 -4.44 -1.64
N LEU A 114 4.73 -3.67 -1.95
CA LEU A 114 5.22 -2.59 -1.07
C LEU A 114 4.16 -1.52 -0.82
N GLN A 115 3.38 -1.15 -1.84
CA GLN A 115 2.29 -0.19 -1.67
C GLN A 115 1.17 -0.75 -0.78
N SER A 116 0.85 -2.04 -0.93
CA SER A 116 -0.15 -2.70 -0.08
C SER A 116 0.27 -2.68 1.38
N ILE A 117 1.55 -2.99 1.66
CA ILE A 117 2.12 -2.95 3.01
C ILE A 117 2.06 -1.53 3.59
N ALA A 118 2.43 -0.53 2.79
CA ALA A 118 2.35 0.87 3.22
C ALA A 118 0.93 1.33 3.57
N ASN A 119 -0.13 0.67 3.10
CA ASN A 119 -1.51 1.08 3.36
C ASN A 119 -2.23 0.20 4.39
N THR A 120 -2.20 -1.12 4.22
CA THR A 120 -3.15 -2.07 4.86
C THR A 120 -2.59 -2.83 6.05
N VAL A 121 -1.26 -2.88 6.20
CA VAL A 121 -0.59 -3.76 7.16
C VAL A 121 -0.47 -3.11 8.53
N GLY A 122 -0.71 -3.88 9.61
CA GLY A 122 -0.48 -3.45 10.98
C GLY A 122 0.99 -3.57 11.44
N ALA A 123 1.27 -3.08 12.66
CA ALA A 123 2.60 -3.00 13.26
C ALA A 123 3.36 -4.34 13.28
N GLU A 124 2.67 -5.44 13.59
CA GLU A 124 3.31 -6.75 13.79
C GLU A 124 3.94 -7.31 12.51
N TYR A 125 3.19 -7.34 11.40
CA TYR A 125 3.74 -7.80 10.12
C TYR A 125 4.75 -6.79 9.56
N LEU A 126 4.60 -5.50 9.87
CA LEU A 126 5.56 -4.48 9.47
C LEU A 126 6.96 -4.72 10.07
N ARG A 127 7.05 -5.18 11.34
CA ARG A 127 8.31 -5.61 11.96
C ARG A 127 8.96 -6.75 11.17
N MET A 128 8.17 -7.73 10.76
CA MET A 128 8.67 -8.91 10.04
C MET A 128 9.20 -8.56 8.65
N VAL A 129 8.58 -7.60 7.95
CA VAL A 129 8.99 -7.19 6.59
C VAL A 129 10.08 -6.12 6.60
N LEU A 130 10.38 -5.50 7.75
CA LEU A 130 11.40 -4.46 7.90
C LEU A 130 12.74 -4.76 7.20
N PRO A 131 13.38 -5.93 7.38
CA PRO A 131 14.66 -6.21 6.73
C PRO A 131 14.58 -6.15 5.20
N ARG A 132 13.42 -6.55 4.64
CA ARG A 132 13.19 -6.55 3.20
C ARG A 132 12.97 -5.14 2.67
N VAL A 133 12.24 -4.29 3.40
CA VAL A 133 12.05 -2.88 3.01
C VAL A 133 13.37 -2.12 3.07
N LEU A 134 14.15 -2.30 4.13
CA LEU A 134 15.49 -1.70 4.24
C LEU A 134 16.40 -2.13 3.10
N HIS A 135 16.39 -3.41 2.71
CA HIS A 135 17.13 -3.89 1.55
C HIS A 135 16.77 -3.11 0.26
N PHE A 136 15.49 -2.82 0.03
CA PHE A 136 15.06 -2.04 -1.13
C PHE A 136 15.42 -0.55 -1.04
N ILE A 137 15.47 0.02 0.17
CA ILE A 137 15.92 1.38 0.42
C ILE A 137 17.44 1.49 0.17
N GLU A 138 18.24 0.53 0.63
CA GLU A 138 19.70 0.57 0.49
C GLU A 138 20.18 0.25 -0.94
N LYS A 139 19.41 -0.57 -1.68
CA LYS A 139 19.77 -0.98 -3.03
C LYS A 139 19.60 0.17 -4.04
N ARG A 140 20.65 0.97 -4.21
CA ARG A 140 20.68 2.12 -5.15
C ARG A 140 20.35 1.75 -6.61
N LYS A 141 20.73 0.54 -7.05
CA LYS A 141 20.42 0.02 -8.40
C LYS A 141 18.96 -0.44 -8.57
N ALA A 142 18.15 -0.44 -7.50
CA ALA A 142 16.73 -0.78 -7.61
C ALA A 142 16.00 0.26 -8.48
N PRO A 143 15.00 -0.16 -9.28
CA PRO A 143 14.17 0.75 -10.05
C PRO A 143 13.56 1.87 -9.18
N PRO A 144 13.48 3.13 -9.66
CA PRO A 144 12.93 4.25 -8.89
C PRO A 144 11.54 3.99 -8.32
N ILE A 145 10.70 3.25 -9.06
CA ILE A 145 9.35 2.86 -8.62
C ILE A 145 9.36 2.03 -7.33
N ILE A 146 10.26 1.04 -7.22
CA ILE A 146 10.39 0.21 -6.01
C ILE A 146 10.89 1.07 -4.86
N ARG A 147 11.90 1.91 -5.12
CA ARG A 147 12.47 2.77 -4.08
C ARG A 147 11.44 3.73 -3.50
N ALA A 148 10.68 4.43 -4.35
CA ALA A 148 9.63 5.34 -3.90
C ALA A 148 8.59 4.65 -3.00
N ARG A 149 8.17 3.42 -3.35
CA ARG A 149 7.25 2.63 -2.51
C ARG A 149 7.91 2.10 -1.24
N ALA A 150 9.18 1.74 -1.28
CA ALA A 150 9.95 1.33 -0.11
C ALA A 150 10.09 2.49 0.90
N PHE A 151 10.34 3.72 0.44
CA PHE A 151 10.36 4.90 1.32
C PHE A 151 8.97 5.19 1.91
N ALA A 152 7.89 5.08 1.13
CA ALA A 152 6.53 5.22 1.67
C ALA A 152 6.23 4.18 2.76
N CYS A 153 6.71 2.95 2.60
CA CYS A 153 6.62 1.91 3.62
C CYS A 153 7.49 2.25 4.85
N GLY A 154 8.72 2.76 4.65
CA GLY A 154 9.58 3.26 5.71
C GLY A 154 8.96 4.40 6.52
N LEU A 155 8.21 5.30 5.87
CA LEU A 155 7.45 6.34 6.56
C LEU A 155 6.38 5.75 7.49
N LYS A 156 5.64 4.74 7.03
CA LYS A 156 4.68 4.04 7.90
C LYS A 156 5.38 3.32 9.06
N MET A 157 6.55 2.71 8.81
CA MET A 157 7.35 2.07 9.86
C MET A 157 7.70 3.03 10.99
N VAL A 158 8.25 4.20 10.64
CA VAL A 158 8.60 5.21 11.64
C VAL A 158 7.39 5.70 12.42
N ARG A 159 6.22 5.80 11.77
CA ARG A 159 4.97 6.21 12.43
C ARG A 159 4.43 5.18 13.42
N MET A 160 4.49 3.89 13.06
CA MET A 160 3.90 2.82 13.87
C MET A 160 4.90 2.20 14.86
N LEU A 161 6.19 2.26 14.55
CA LEU A 161 7.28 1.59 15.25
C LEU A 161 8.47 2.56 15.45
N PRO A 162 8.36 3.51 16.40
CA PRO A 162 9.39 4.51 16.64
C PRO A 162 10.77 3.93 16.95
N GLU A 163 10.86 2.72 17.50
CA GLU A 163 12.11 2.03 17.81
C GLU A 163 13.00 1.73 16.61
N PHE A 164 12.46 1.78 15.38
CA PHE A 164 13.25 1.60 14.16
C PHE A 164 13.61 2.92 13.47
N SER A 165 13.30 4.08 14.09
CA SER A 165 13.61 5.41 13.55
C SER A 165 15.09 5.54 13.15
N ASP A 166 15.99 5.15 14.07
CA ASP A 166 17.44 5.22 13.89
C ASP A 166 17.94 4.42 12.68
N VAL A 167 17.38 3.23 12.48
CA VAL A 167 17.78 2.32 11.41
C VAL A 167 17.35 2.88 10.06
N VAL A 168 16.10 3.37 9.98
CA VAL A 168 15.58 4.01 8.76
C VAL A 168 16.35 5.30 8.46
N MET A 169 16.66 6.11 9.48
CA MET A 169 17.43 7.36 9.34
C MET A 169 18.81 7.13 8.72
N LYS A 170 19.56 6.15 9.23
CA LYS A 170 20.88 5.79 8.68
C LYS A 170 20.78 5.37 7.22
N ALA A 171 19.72 4.66 6.83
CA ALA A 171 19.49 4.23 5.46
C ALA A 171 19.12 5.40 4.52
N ILE A 172 18.34 6.39 5.00
CA ILE A 172 17.89 7.52 4.18
C ILE A 172 18.88 8.68 4.10
N GLY A 173 19.86 8.77 5.01
CA GLY A 173 20.89 9.84 5.06
C GLY A 173 21.53 10.21 3.73
N ARG A 174 21.74 9.20 2.88
CA ARG A 174 22.44 9.34 1.60
C ARG A 174 21.53 9.80 0.44
N TYR A 175 20.21 9.85 0.65
CA TYR A 175 19.22 10.17 -0.39
C TYR A 175 18.75 11.62 -0.39
N LEU A 176 19.14 12.43 0.61
CA LEU A 176 18.82 13.86 0.67
C LEU A 176 19.38 14.65 -0.53
N ASN A 177 20.49 14.18 -1.10
CA ASN A 177 21.16 14.80 -2.25
C ASN A 177 20.83 14.12 -3.59
N ASP A 178 19.91 13.15 -3.61
CA ASP A 178 19.62 12.38 -4.81
C ASP A 178 18.55 13.09 -5.66
N SER A 179 18.97 13.78 -6.71
CA SER A 179 18.09 14.47 -7.68
C SER A 179 17.32 13.52 -8.61
N SER A 180 17.44 12.20 -8.46
CA SER A 180 16.89 11.25 -9.44
C SER A 180 15.35 11.20 -9.50
N SER A 181 14.64 11.57 -8.43
CA SER A 181 13.18 11.64 -8.45
C SER A 181 12.59 12.49 -7.31
N ASN A 182 11.75 13.46 -7.65
CA ASN A 182 11.00 14.28 -6.69
C ASN A 182 10.15 13.44 -5.73
N SER A 183 9.64 12.30 -6.18
CA SER A 183 8.86 11.40 -5.32
C SER A 183 9.71 10.79 -4.20
N ILE A 184 10.97 10.45 -4.49
CA ILE A 184 11.88 9.91 -3.48
C ILE A 184 12.21 11.00 -2.46
N LEU A 185 12.59 12.20 -2.93
CA LEU A 185 12.90 13.34 -2.07
C LEU A 185 11.73 13.69 -1.14
N ASN A 186 10.50 13.75 -1.67
CA ASN A 186 9.31 14.03 -0.85
C ASN A 186 9.08 12.99 0.26
N ASN A 187 9.26 11.71 -0.04
CA ASN A 187 9.13 10.66 0.99
C ASN A 187 10.26 10.74 2.03
N VAL A 188 11.50 11.00 1.59
CA VAL A 188 12.66 11.16 2.49
C VAL A 188 12.43 12.34 3.43
N ILE A 189 12.04 13.52 2.91
CA ILE A 189 11.71 14.69 3.73
C ILE A 189 10.57 14.37 4.70
N SER A 190 9.53 13.67 4.24
CA SER A 190 8.41 13.27 5.11
C SER A 190 8.85 12.37 6.27
N ILE A 191 9.81 11.47 6.04
CA ILE A 191 10.38 10.62 7.10
C ILE A 191 11.17 11.48 8.09
N TYR A 192 12.02 12.39 7.61
CA TYR A 192 12.77 13.30 8.49
C TYR A 192 11.85 14.16 9.35
N LEU A 193 10.80 14.73 8.76
CA LEU A 193 9.80 15.51 9.50
C LEU A 193 9.09 14.66 10.55
N GLN A 194 8.72 13.43 10.19
CA GLN A 194 8.07 12.52 11.14
C GLN A 194 8.95 12.23 12.35
N ILE A 195 10.25 12.03 12.14
CA ILE A 195 11.21 11.73 13.21
C ILE A 195 11.49 12.96 14.06
N ALA A 196 11.59 14.13 13.43
CA ALA A 196 11.74 15.40 14.15
C ALA A 196 10.55 15.66 15.09
N VAL A 197 9.33 15.31 14.66
CA VAL A 197 8.11 15.43 15.48
C VAL A 197 8.07 14.38 16.59
N SER A 198 8.49 13.13 16.35
CA SER A 198 8.40 12.06 17.35
C SER A 198 9.44 12.18 18.47
N GLU A 199 10.55 12.88 18.23
CA GLU A 199 11.68 12.94 19.17
C GLU A 199 12.01 14.36 19.67
N ASP A 200 11.04 15.28 19.68
CA ASP A 200 11.20 16.67 20.13
C ASP A 200 12.48 17.34 19.58
N GLY A 201 12.81 17.08 18.31
CA GLY A 201 13.95 17.71 17.65
C GLY A 201 15.34 17.18 18.01
N LYS A 202 15.48 16.02 18.67
CA LYS A 202 16.81 15.39 18.93
C LYS A 202 17.69 15.25 17.69
N TRP A 203 17.08 15.00 16.53
CA TRP A 203 17.78 14.80 15.26
C TRP A 203 18.04 16.08 14.46
N ILE A 204 17.57 17.26 14.92
CA ILE A 204 17.81 18.52 14.21
C ILE A 204 19.30 18.90 14.23
N LYS A 205 19.99 18.67 15.36
CA LYS A 205 21.43 18.99 15.51
C LYS A 205 22.35 18.09 14.68
N PRO A 206 22.21 16.74 14.70
CA PRO A 206 22.97 15.86 13.81
C PRO A 206 22.76 16.16 12.33
N LEU A 207 21.57 16.65 11.94
CA LEU A 207 21.27 17.01 10.56
C LEU A 207 21.97 18.30 10.13
N GLN A 208 22.06 19.29 11.04
CA GLN A 208 22.85 20.51 10.84
C GLN A 208 24.35 20.23 10.78
N GLU A 209 24.83 19.27 11.56
CA GLU A 209 26.24 18.84 11.58
C GLU A 209 26.61 17.96 10.38
N SER A 210 25.65 17.19 9.85
CA SER A 210 25.80 16.51 8.57
C SER A 210 25.83 17.57 7.47
N GLN A 211 27.04 17.96 7.03
CA GLN A 211 27.33 18.96 5.98
C GLN A 211 26.65 18.72 4.61
N THR A 212 25.73 17.77 4.54
CA THR A 212 24.95 17.35 3.38
C THR A 212 23.91 18.38 2.93
N ILE A 213 23.40 19.25 3.80
CA ILE A 213 22.46 20.31 3.40
C ILE A 213 22.90 21.68 3.96
N LYS A 214 23.39 22.57 3.08
CA LYS A 214 23.52 24.00 3.39
C LYS A 214 22.13 24.65 3.37
N ILE A 215 21.33 24.43 4.41
CA ILE A 215 20.11 25.23 4.63
C ILE A 215 20.58 26.58 5.14
N ASN A 216 20.31 27.66 4.39
CA ASN A 216 20.58 29.00 4.87
C ASN A 216 19.48 29.40 5.87
N TRP A 217 19.74 29.15 7.15
CA TRP A 217 18.81 29.39 8.25
C TRP A 217 18.50 30.88 8.47
N SER A 218 19.24 31.79 7.84
CA SER A 218 19.00 33.24 7.93
C SER A 218 17.69 33.71 7.30
N CYS A 219 17.01 32.87 6.51
CA CYS A 219 15.74 33.23 5.85
C CYS A 219 14.50 33.03 6.74
N TRP A 220 14.63 32.39 7.91
CA TRP A 220 13.49 32.04 8.78
C TRP A 220 13.44 32.87 10.06
N SER A 221 14.29 33.88 10.19
CA SER A 221 14.37 34.78 11.35
C SER A 221 13.86 36.19 11.03
N SER A 222 12.77 36.29 10.27
CA SER A 222 12.05 37.55 10.01
C SER A 222 10.57 37.38 10.32
#